data_AF-A0A933XZX6-F1
#
_entry.id   AF-A0A933XZX6-F1
#
_cell.length_a   1.000
_cell.length_b   1.000
_cell.length_c   1.000
_cell.angle_alpha   90.00
_cell.angle_beta   90.00
_cell.angle_gamma   90.00
#
_symmetry.space_group_name_H-M   'P 1'
#
loop_
_entity.id
_entity.type
_entity.pdbx_description
1 polymer ?
#
loop_
_entity_poly.entity_id
_entity_poly.type
_entity_poly.pdbx_seq_one_letter_code
_entity_poly.pdbx_strand_id
1 'polypeptide(L)'
;MLPDLDRSLRRLIARAKTAAWLETCARLAAPTLFALGGWVLIARFALDVSRPNAARALGLFALVPLVAWGLARRRFLSPAAAVAWLDRESGGSGALLTQYALGDARWNDSAARALASIERLPRIRALRDFWPSLLALAFVGAAFALERSVLPPPPATQVVENRLDAAAEDLGALQEVVELEPERADELEARLERLDAESDSAPLDASLEAIDRTQDELSRRADEALAAAERAREGLDAADSAENAEAAADALDGALRDLKQAGLAAKLPKSLLDRLEPGSLELPDGVKLSTAELAELSDALNAALDARMERLARSGLLSKAKLERFRELERFSEHVCDSTCKRGGT
;
A
#
# COMPACT_ATOMS: atom_id res chain seq x y z
N MET A 1 -57.06 -1.35 -43.04
CA MET A 1 -56.27 -0.59 -42.05
C MET A 1 -56.05 0.82 -42.57
N LEU A 2 -56.19 1.85 -41.73
CA LEU A 2 -56.03 3.26 -42.16
C LEU A 2 -54.56 3.52 -42.57
N PRO A 3 -54.28 3.96 -43.81
CA PRO A 3 -52.91 4.13 -44.31
C PRO A 3 -52.09 5.15 -43.49
N ASP A 4 -52.75 6.16 -42.92
CA ASP A 4 -52.10 7.15 -42.06
C ASP A 4 -51.75 6.61 -40.66
N LEU A 5 -52.53 5.65 -40.15
CA LEU A 5 -52.23 4.96 -38.90
C LEU A 5 -50.98 4.09 -39.06
N ASP A 6 -50.89 3.31 -40.15
CA ASP A 6 -49.71 2.48 -40.45
C ASP A 6 -48.45 3.32 -40.61
N ARG A 7 -48.55 4.45 -41.31
CA ARG A 7 -47.42 5.37 -41.50
C ARG A 7 -46.96 5.96 -40.16
N SER A 8 -47.89 6.40 -39.32
CA SER A 8 -47.60 6.96 -38.00
C SER A 8 -47.01 5.92 -37.05
N LEU A 9 -47.53 4.70 -37.08
CA LEU A 9 -47.03 3.57 -36.31
C LEU A 9 -45.59 3.20 -36.71
N ARG A 10 -45.31 3.06 -38.01
CA ARG A 10 -43.94 2.78 -38.50
C ARG A 10 -42.96 3.87 -38.08
N ARG A 11 -43.36 5.15 -38.18
CA ARG A 11 -42.54 6.30 -37.75
C ARG A 11 -42.28 6.27 -36.24
N LEU A 12 -43.30 6.02 -35.43
CA LEU A 12 -43.16 5.92 -33.98
C LEU A 12 -42.24 4.76 -33.59
N ILE A 13 -42.45 3.56 -34.15
CA ILE A 13 -41.62 2.39 -33.88
C ILE A 13 -40.17 2.65 -34.30
N ALA A 14 -39.93 3.22 -35.48
CA ALA A 14 -38.58 3.56 -35.91
C ALA A 14 -37.91 4.54 -34.94
N ARG A 15 -38.62 5.60 -34.52
CA ARG A 15 -38.11 6.57 -33.54
C ARG A 15 -37.84 5.94 -32.18
N ALA A 16 -38.76 5.12 -31.68
CA ALA A 16 -38.58 4.41 -30.42
C ALA A 16 -37.38 3.46 -30.46
N LYS A 17 -37.18 2.73 -31.57
CA LYS A 17 -36.00 1.89 -31.79
C LYS A 17 -34.72 2.71 -31.78
N THR A 18 -34.67 3.83 -32.51
CA THR A 18 -33.50 4.71 -32.52
C THR A 18 -33.22 5.31 -31.15
N ALA A 19 -34.26 5.72 -30.40
CA ALA A 19 -34.10 6.28 -29.07
C ALA A 19 -33.56 5.24 -28.09
N ALA A 20 -34.14 4.03 -28.06
CA ALA A 20 -33.70 2.95 -27.19
C ALA A 20 -32.25 2.51 -27.51
N TRP A 21 -31.89 2.47 -28.80
CA TRP A 21 -30.53 2.16 -29.22
C TRP A 21 -29.55 3.26 -28.77
N LEU A 22 -29.85 4.54 -29.05
CA LEU A 22 -28.99 5.66 -28.66
C LEU A 22 -28.81 5.76 -27.13
N GLU A 23 -29.89 5.57 -26.36
CA GLU A 23 -29.85 5.53 -24.89
C GLU A 23 -28.93 4.41 -24.40
N THR A 24 -29.01 3.22 -25.02
CA THR A 24 -28.17 2.08 -24.66
C THR A 24 -26.72 2.31 -25.07
N CYS A 25 -26.47 2.89 -26.25
CA CYS A 25 -25.14 3.30 -26.69
C CYS A 25 -24.52 4.29 -25.70
N ALA A 26 -25.26 5.32 -25.32
CA ALA A 26 -24.78 6.34 -24.39
C ALA A 26 -24.45 5.76 -23.01
N ARG A 27 -25.26 4.84 -22.49
CA ARG A 27 -25.01 4.12 -21.23
C ARG A 27 -23.76 3.26 -21.25
N LEU A 28 -23.46 2.61 -22.38
CA LEU A 28 -22.28 1.77 -22.51
C LEU A 28 -21.02 2.57 -22.88
N ALA A 29 -21.18 3.72 -23.54
CA ALA A 29 -20.06 4.48 -24.08
C ALA A 29 -19.14 5.00 -22.98
N ALA A 30 -19.69 5.65 -21.94
CA ALA A 30 -18.90 6.22 -20.85
C ALA A 30 -18.04 5.17 -20.09
N PRO A 31 -18.59 4.06 -19.54
CA PRO A 31 -17.77 3.08 -18.83
C PRO A 31 -16.76 2.39 -19.76
N THR A 32 -17.10 2.15 -21.03
CA THR A 32 -16.18 1.55 -21.99
C THR A 32 -15.02 2.49 -22.31
N LEU A 33 -15.28 3.77 -22.56
CA LEU A 33 -14.23 4.78 -22.77
C LEU A 33 -13.34 4.93 -21.55
N PHE A 34 -13.92 4.93 -20.34
CA PHE A 34 -13.15 5.02 -19.11
C PHE A 34 -12.23 3.80 -18.91
N ALA A 35 -12.76 2.58 -19.11
CA ALA A 35 -11.98 1.35 -19.04
C ALA A 35 -10.85 1.33 -20.08
N LEU A 36 -11.13 1.73 -21.33
CA LEU A 36 -10.13 1.81 -22.38
C LEU A 36 -9.09 2.91 -22.10
N GLY A 37 -9.49 4.06 -21.55
CA GLY A 37 -8.57 5.11 -21.13
C GLY A 37 -7.64 4.67 -20.00
N GLY A 38 -8.18 3.95 -19.01
CA GLY A 38 -7.39 3.35 -17.93
C GLY A 38 -6.41 2.30 -18.47
N TRP A 39 -6.85 1.46 -19.39
CA TRP A 39 -5.97 0.51 -20.08
C TRP A 39 -4.84 1.21 -20.85
N VAL A 40 -5.15 2.30 -21.57
CA VAL A 40 -4.13 3.10 -22.27
C VAL A 40 -3.11 3.66 -21.29
N LEU A 41 -3.53 4.16 -20.13
CA LEU A 41 -2.60 4.63 -19.09
C LEU A 41 -1.70 3.49 -18.60
N ILE A 42 -2.27 2.36 -18.20
CA ILE A 42 -1.50 1.21 -17.71
C ILE A 42 -0.53 0.72 -18.79
N ALA A 43 -1.00 0.53 -20.02
CA ALA A 43 -0.16 0.06 -21.11
C ALA A 43 1.01 1.03 -21.41
N ARG A 44 0.76 2.34 -21.35
CA ARG A 44 1.80 3.35 -21.61
C ARG A 44 2.80 3.50 -20.47
N PHE A 45 2.34 3.46 -19.22
CA PHE A 45 3.18 3.78 -18.06
C PHE A 45 3.81 2.56 -17.40
N ALA A 46 3.11 1.41 -17.39
CA ALA A 46 3.61 0.18 -16.77
C ALA A 46 4.24 -0.80 -17.79
N LEU A 47 3.75 -0.84 -19.02
CA LEU A 47 4.15 -1.83 -20.03
C LEU A 47 4.97 -1.27 -21.20
N ASP A 48 5.34 0.01 -21.14
CA ASP A 48 6.12 0.72 -22.17
C ASP A 48 5.54 0.61 -23.60
N VAL A 49 4.22 0.51 -23.73
CA VAL A 49 3.57 0.41 -25.03
C VAL A 49 3.54 1.77 -25.72
N SER A 50 3.99 1.82 -26.97
CA SER A 50 3.99 3.05 -27.78
C SER A 50 2.57 3.62 -27.97
N ARG A 51 2.47 4.96 -28.05
CA ARG A 51 1.21 5.70 -28.31
C ARG A 51 0.37 5.11 -29.47
N PRO A 52 0.90 4.82 -30.67
CA PRO A 52 0.09 4.28 -31.76
C PRO A 52 -0.44 2.88 -31.47
N ASN A 53 0.33 2.04 -30.76
CA ASN A 53 -0.12 0.70 -30.37
C ASN A 53 -1.21 0.77 -29.30
N ALA A 54 -1.08 1.66 -28.31
CA ALA A 54 -2.11 1.89 -27.30
C ALA A 54 -3.41 2.44 -27.93
N ALA A 55 -3.31 3.32 -28.94
CA ALA A 55 -4.47 3.85 -29.66
C ALA A 55 -5.28 2.78 -30.41
N ARG A 56 -4.65 1.68 -30.87
CA ARG A 56 -5.38 0.56 -31.50
C ARG A 56 -6.38 -0.09 -30.54
N ALA A 57 -6.11 -0.09 -29.23
CA ALA A 57 -7.05 -0.60 -28.24
C ALA A 57 -8.37 0.19 -28.21
N LEU A 58 -8.34 1.50 -28.54
CA LEU A 58 -9.56 2.30 -28.68
C LEU A 58 -10.45 1.81 -29.84
N GLY A 59 -9.91 1.06 -30.80
CA GLY A 59 -10.68 0.40 -31.85
C GLY A 59 -11.78 -0.53 -31.30
N LEU A 60 -11.59 -1.08 -30.10
CA LEU A 60 -12.62 -1.89 -29.42
C LEU A 60 -13.89 -1.09 -29.09
N PHE A 61 -13.79 0.24 -28.98
CA PHE A 61 -14.96 1.11 -28.80
C PHE A 61 -15.95 1.02 -29.97
N ALA A 62 -15.47 0.68 -31.18
CA ALA A 62 -16.34 0.47 -32.35
C ALA A 62 -17.33 -0.70 -32.17
N LEU A 63 -17.13 -1.58 -31.19
CA LEU A 63 -18.07 -2.66 -30.86
C LEU A 63 -19.26 -2.18 -30.01
N VAL A 64 -19.16 -1.02 -29.35
CA VAL A 64 -20.22 -0.49 -28.47
C VAL A 64 -21.56 -0.35 -29.20
N PRO A 65 -21.66 0.21 -30.41
CA PRO A 65 -22.92 0.32 -31.13
C PRO A 65 -23.57 -1.04 -31.46
N LEU A 66 -22.75 -2.07 -31.74
CA LEU A 66 -23.21 -3.41 -32.06
C LEU A 66 -23.76 -4.12 -30.82
N VAL A 67 -23.04 -4.04 -29.70
CA VAL A 67 -23.47 -4.59 -28.40
C VAL A 67 -24.73 -3.87 -27.92
N ALA A 68 -24.76 -2.54 -28.02
CA ALA A 68 -25.92 -1.72 -27.66
C ALA A 68 -27.14 -2.09 -28.50
N TRP A 69 -26.98 -2.37 -29.80
CA TRP A 69 -28.08 -2.83 -30.65
C TRP A 69 -28.64 -4.18 -30.20
N GLY A 70 -27.77 -5.15 -29.87
CA GLY A 70 -28.17 -6.44 -29.34
C GLY A 70 -28.98 -6.34 -28.04
N LEU A 71 -28.56 -5.45 -27.13
CA LEU A 71 -29.25 -5.21 -25.87
C LEU A 71 -30.55 -4.40 -26.05
N ALA A 72 -30.53 -3.38 -26.91
CA ALA A 72 -31.69 -2.52 -27.17
C ALA A 72 -32.83 -3.28 -27.85
N ARG A 73 -32.54 -4.34 -28.63
CA ARG A 73 -33.56 -5.19 -29.28
C ARG A 73 -34.61 -5.71 -28.30
N ARG A 74 -34.23 -6.01 -27.06
CA ARG A 74 -35.15 -6.48 -26.00
C ARG A 74 -36.13 -5.41 -25.53
N ARG A 75 -35.83 -4.13 -25.79
CA ARG A 75 -36.63 -2.95 -25.42
C ARG A 75 -37.39 -2.36 -26.60
N PHE A 76 -37.35 -2.99 -27.78
CA PHE A 76 -38.04 -2.48 -28.96
C PHE A 76 -39.56 -2.54 -28.77
N LEU A 77 -40.21 -1.44 -29.09
CA LEU A 77 -41.66 -1.31 -28.98
C LEU A 77 -42.35 -2.23 -29.98
N SER A 78 -43.26 -3.09 -29.49
CA SER A 78 -44.11 -3.89 -30.35
C SER A 78 -45.16 -3.00 -31.05
N PRO A 79 -45.70 -3.41 -32.21
CA PRO A 79 -46.78 -2.67 -32.87
C PRO A 79 -47.97 -2.41 -31.96
N ALA A 80 -48.41 -3.40 -31.17
CA ALA A 80 -49.50 -3.24 -30.22
C ALA A 80 -49.20 -2.19 -29.14
N ALA A 81 -47.98 -2.20 -28.58
CA ALA A 81 -47.56 -1.19 -27.60
C ALA A 81 -47.44 0.21 -28.21
N ALA A 82 -47.05 0.31 -29.49
CA ALA A 82 -47.01 1.57 -30.22
C ALA A 82 -48.42 2.15 -30.43
N VAL A 83 -49.40 1.33 -30.76
CA VAL A 83 -50.81 1.78 -30.85
C VAL A 83 -51.33 2.18 -29.49
N ALA A 84 -51.09 1.40 -28.44
CA ALA A 84 -51.53 1.74 -27.09
C ALA A 84 -50.93 3.08 -26.62
N TRP A 85 -49.67 3.36 -26.98
CA TRP A 85 -49.04 4.65 -26.71
C TRP A 85 -49.74 5.80 -27.48
N LEU A 86 -50.00 5.62 -28.79
CA LEU A 86 -50.71 6.63 -29.59
C LEU A 86 -52.12 6.88 -29.07
N ASP A 87 -52.84 5.83 -28.67
CA ASP A 87 -54.19 5.93 -28.12
C ASP A 87 -54.18 6.73 -26.82
N ARG A 88 -53.25 6.42 -25.91
CA ARG A 88 -53.05 7.19 -24.68
C ARG A 88 -52.75 8.66 -24.96
N GLU A 89 -51.85 8.96 -25.89
CA GLU A 89 -51.46 10.34 -26.22
C GLU A 89 -52.61 11.11 -26.89
N SER A 90 -53.49 10.41 -27.62
CA SER A 90 -54.70 11.00 -28.22
C SER A 90 -55.86 11.25 -27.25
N GLY A 91 -55.70 10.94 -25.96
CA GLY A 91 -56.72 11.08 -24.92
C GLY A 91 -57.34 9.77 -24.42
N GLY A 92 -56.84 8.60 -24.85
CA GLY A 92 -57.19 7.29 -24.28
C GLY A 92 -58.59 6.77 -24.63
N SER A 93 -59.13 7.15 -25.80
CA SER A 93 -60.49 6.77 -26.22
C SER A 93 -60.67 5.28 -26.56
N GLY A 94 -59.58 4.53 -26.74
CA GLY A 94 -59.60 3.15 -27.23
C GLY A 94 -59.87 3.02 -28.72
N ALA A 95 -60.14 4.12 -29.45
CA ALA A 95 -60.49 4.08 -30.86
C ALA A 95 -59.34 3.59 -31.75
N LEU A 96 -58.10 4.00 -31.45
CA LEU A 96 -56.92 3.55 -32.22
C LEU A 96 -56.61 2.08 -31.95
N LEU A 97 -56.72 1.66 -30.68
CA LEU A 97 -56.51 0.27 -30.27
C LEU A 97 -57.56 -0.67 -30.87
N THR A 98 -58.84 -0.28 -30.80
CA THR A 98 -59.95 -1.05 -31.36
C THR A 98 -59.83 -1.15 -32.88
N GLN A 99 -59.47 -0.05 -33.54
CA GLN A 99 -59.27 -0.06 -34.99
C GLN A 99 -58.08 -0.92 -35.43
N TYR A 100 -57.00 -0.93 -34.65
CA TYR A 100 -55.86 -1.81 -34.89
C TYR A 100 -56.21 -3.29 -34.69
N ALA A 101 -56.99 -3.61 -33.65
CA ALA A 101 -57.33 -5.00 -33.30
C ALA A 101 -58.40 -5.61 -34.21
N LEU A 102 -59.45 -4.86 -34.55
CA LEU A 102 -60.62 -5.37 -35.29
C LEU A 102 -60.62 -5.00 -36.78
N GLY A 103 -59.99 -3.88 -37.16
CA GLY A 103 -59.98 -3.39 -38.55
C GLY A 103 -61.35 -2.99 -39.10
N ASP A 104 -62.36 -2.78 -38.25
CA ASP A 104 -63.74 -2.50 -38.64
C ASP A 104 -63.92 -1.04 -39.10
N ALA A 105 -64.57 -0.85 -40.26
CA ALA A 105 -64.80 0.46 -40.85
C ALA A 105 -65.55 1.44 -39.93
N ARG A 106 -66.36 0.95 -38.99
CA ARG A 106 -67.12 1.77 -38.02
C ARG A 106 -66.22 2.64 -37.14
N TRP A 107 -64.97 2.24 -36.92
CA TRP A 107 -64.02 2.97 -36.07
C TRP A 107 -63.11 3.92 -36.83
N ASN A 108 -63.18 3.96 -38.18
CA ASN A 108 -62.26 4.74 -39.00
C ASN A 108 -62.26 6.23 -38.65
N ASP A 109 -63.43 6.86 -38.56
CA ASP A 109 -63.54 8.31 -38.34
C ASP A 109 -63.10 8.71 -36.92
N SER A 110 -63.40 7.88 -35.93
CA SER A 110 -62.96 8.08 -34.55
C SER A 110 -61.45 7.88 -34.41
N ALA A 111 -60.89 6.84 -35.06
CA ALA A 111 -59.46 6.61 -35.11
C ALA A 111 -58.71 7.73 -35.86
N ALA A 112 -59.25 8.24 -36.96
CA ALA A 112 -58.66 9.35 -37.70
C ALA A 112 -58.64 10.65 -36.88
N ARG A 113 -59.75 10.98 -36.19
CA ARG A 113 -59.82 12.13 -35.28
C ARG A 113 -58.85 12.00 -34.10
N ALA A 114 -58.76 10.82 -33.50
CA ALA A 114 -57.79 10.54 -32.43
C ALA A 114 -56.35 10.65 -32.93
N LEU A 115 -56.03 10.17 -34.14
CA LEU A 115 -54.70 10.32 -34.70
C LEU A 115 -54.35 11.80 -34.99
N ALA A 116 -55.32 12.59 -35.45
CA ALA A 116 -55.15 14.00 -35.76
C ALA A 116 -54.96 14.88 -34.51
N SER A 117 -55.41 14.45 -33.34
CA SER A 117 -55.20 15.19 -32.08
C SER A 117 -53.77 15.06 -31.52
N ILE A 118 -52.96 14.14 -32.05
CA ILE A 118 -51.58 13.94 -31.59
C ILE A 118 -50.69 15.03 -32.18
N GLU A 119 -50.38 16.07 -31.38
CA GLU A 119 -49.60 17.21 -31.85
C GLU A 119 -48.16 16.86 -32.21
N ARG A 120 -47.47 16.04 -31.39
CA ARG A 120 -46.04 15.74 -31.56
C ARG A 120 -45.64 14.34 -31.07
N LEU A 121 -44.95 13.61 -31.93
CA LEU A 121 -44.24 12.39 -31.54
C LEU A 121 -43.06 12.69 -30.59
N PRO A 122 -42.67 11.75 -29.71
CA PRO A 122 -41.63 11.96 -28.71
C PRO A 122 -40.29 12.33 -29.39
N ARG A 123 -39.63 13.36 -28.82
CA ARG A 123 -38.31 13.80 -29.27
C ARG A 123 -37.22 12.94 -28.65
N ILE A 124 -36.24 12.57 -29.45
CA ILE A 124 -35.05 11.83 -29.00
C ILE A 124 -34.16 12.79 -28.21
N ARG A 125 -33.97 12.57 -26.90
CA ARG A 125 -33.15 13.42 -26.01
C ARG A 125 -31.72 12.87 -25.85
N ALA A 126 -31.06 12.53 -26.95
CA ALA A 126 -29.76 11.85 -26.92
C ALA A 126 -28.66 12.66 -26.21
N LEU A 127 -28.61 13.99 -26.40
CA LEU A 127 -27.52 14.82 -25.88
C LEU A 127 -27.31 14.72 -24.36
N ARG A 128 -28.40 14.63 -23.60
CA ARG A 128 -28.31 14.53 -22.14
C ARG A 128 -27.65 13.22 -21.70
N ASP A 129 -27.95 12.13 -22.41
CA ASP A 129 -27.44 10.81 -22.07
C ASP A 129 -25.98 10.64 -22.49
N PHE A 130 -25.51 11.39 -23.50
CA PHE A 130 -24.10 11.38 -23.94
C PHE A 130 -23.17 12.26 -23.10
N TRP A 131 -23.69 13.11 -22.22
CA TRP A 131 -22.85 14.01 -21.41
C TRP A 131 -21.73 13.29 -20.63
N PRO A 132 -21.98 12.16 -19.93
CA PRO A 132 -20.91 11.41 -19.26
C PRO A 132 -19.85 10.84 -20.21
N SER A 133 -20.23 10.54 -21.46
CA SER A 133 -19.30 10.04 -22.48
C SER A 133 -18.31 11.11 -22.92
N LEU A 134 -18.70 12.40 -22.88
CA LEU A 134 -17.79 13.51 -23.17
C LEU A 134 -16.68 13.63 -22.11
N LEU A 135 -17.02 13.44 -20.83
CA LEU A 135 -16.03 13.42 -19.75
C LEU A 135 -15.07 12.23 -19.89
N ALA A 136 -15.60 11.04 -20.20
CA ALA A 136 -14.77 9.86 -20.45
C ALA A 136 -13.85 10.05 -21.68
N LEU A 137 -14.34 10.72 -22.74
CA LEU A 137 -13.53 11.07 -23.90
C LEU A 137 -12.43 12.07 -23.54
N ALA A 138 -12.73 13.08 -22.71
CA ALA A 138 -11.73 14.02 -22.22
C ALA A 138 -10.65 13.32 -21.37
N PHE A 139 -11.05 12.35 -20.54
CA PHE A 139 -10.10 11.50 -19.79
C PHE A 139 -9.19 10.69 -20.73
N VAL A 140 -9.74 10.07 -21.77
CA VAL A 140 -8.91 9.39 -22.80
C VAL A 140 -7.96 10.37 -23.46
N GLY A 141 -8.44 11.57 -23.83
CA GLY A 141 -7.60 12.64 -24.38
C GLY A 141 -6.44 13.03 -23.45
N ALA A 142 -6.74 13.23 -22.17
CA ALA A 142 -5.74 13.52 -21.14
C ALA A 142 -4.73 12.37 -20.98
N ALA A 143 -5.19 11.12 -21.04
CA ALA A 143 -4.32 9.94 -21.00
C ALA A 143 -3.34 9.87 -22.18
N PHE A 144 -3.68 10.42 -23.35
CA PHE A 144 -2.76 10.57 -24.48
C PHE A 144 -1.87 11.81 -24.35
N ALA A 145 -2.42 12.92 -23.87
CA ALA A 145 -1.72 14.18 -23.68
C ALA A 145 -0.64 14.09 -22.60
N LEU A 146 -0.80 13.23 -21.59
CA LEU A 146 0.24 12.97 -20.60
C LEU A 146 1.49 12.46 -21.32
N GLU A 147 2.51 13.31 -21.33
CA GLU A 147 3.87 12.91 -21.64
C GLU A 147 4.36 12.06 -20.49
N ARG A 148 5.03 10.95 -20.81
CA ARG A 148 5.74 10.20 -19.79
C ARG A 148 6.87 11.12 -19.37
N SER A 149 6.71 11.85 -18.26
CA SER A 149 7.85 12.40 -17.55
C SER A 149 8.63 11.17 -17.09
N VAL A 150 9.53 10.70 -17.94
CA VAL A 150 10.63 9.89 -17.50
C VAL A 150 11.38 10.85 -16.60
N LEU A 151 11.05 10.85 -15.30
CA LEU A 151 11.98 11.38 -14.32
C LEU A 151 13.28 10.66 -14.67
N PRO A 152 14.31 11.39 -15.13
CA PRO A 152 15.57 10.73 -15.39
C PRO A 152 15.93 9.99 -14.11
N PRO A 153 16.44 8.74 -14.21
CA PRO A 153 16.99 8.10 -13.01
C PRO A 153 17.92 9.11 -12.33
N PRO A 154 17.91 9.17 -10.99
CA PRO A 154 18.81 10.07 -10.29
C PRO A 154 20.24 9.87 -10.84
N PRO A 155 21.03 10.94 -10.97
CA PRO A 155 22.40 10.80 -11.44
C PRO A 155 23.12 9.77 -10.56
N ALA A 156 23.98 8.97 -11.17
CA ALA A 156 24.69 7.88 -10.48
C ALA A 156 25.40 8.37 -9.21
N THR A 157 25.94 9.59 -9.23
CA THR A 157 26.57 10.26 -8.09
C THR A 157 25.61 10.37 -6.90
N GLN A 158 24.37 10.83 -7.14
CA GLN A 158 23.37 10.95 -6.08
C GLN A 158 22.99 9.60 -5.47
N VAL A 159 23.04 8.51 -6.24
CA VAL A 159 22.81 7.16 -5.68
C VAL A 159 23.94 6.76 -4.74
N VAL A 160 25.19 7.08 -5.09
CA VAL A 160 26.38 6.78 -4.28
C VAL A 160 26.40 7.66 -3.02
N GLU A 161 26.18 8.97 -3.15
CA GLU A 161 26.09 9.94 -2.04
C GLU A 161 25.05 9.47 -1.00
N ASN A 162 23.81 9.18 -1.42
CA ASN A 162 22.77 8.72 -0.51
C ASN A 162 23.13 7.41 0.21
N ARG A 163 23.93 6.54 -0.42
CA ARG A 163 24.37 5.27 0.18
C ARG A 163 25.53 5.47 1.14
N LEU A 164 26.44 6.41 0.85
CA LEU A 164 27.50 6.81 1.77
C LEU A 164 26.93 7.49 3.01
N ASP A 165 25.98 8.41 2.83
CA ASP A 165 25.28 9.08 3.93
C ASP A 165 24.60 8.04 4.83
N ALA A 166 23.90 7.06 4.26
CA ALA A 166 23.29 5.98 5.02
C ALA A 166 24.32 5.14 5.79
N ALA A 167 25.46 4.80 5.18
CA ALA A 167 26.52 4.04 5.85
C ALA A 167 27.20 4.86 6.97
N ALA A 168 27.33 6.17 6.81
CA ALA A 168 27.84 7.08 7.83
C ALA A 168 26.85 7.23 9.01
N GLU A 169 25.55 7.35 8.71
CA GLU A 169 24.49 7.34 9.72
C GLU A 169 24.47 6.02 10.50
N ASP A 170 24.63 4.87 9.81
CA ASP A 170 24.74 3.55 10.43
C ASP A 170 25.95 3.46 11.37
N LEU A 171 27.14 3.94 10.94
CA LEU A 171 28.33 3.98 11.80
C LEU A 171 28.10 4.85 13.04
N GLY A 172 27.50 6.04 12.87
CA GLY A 172 27.17 6.93 13.97
C GLY A 172 26.20 6.28 14.96
N ALA A 173 25.14 5.65 14.47
CA ALA A 173 24.17 4.92 15.29
C ALA A 173 24.81 3.73 16.04
N LEU A 174 25.72 3.01 15.39
CA LEU A 174 26.48 1.92 16.02
C LEU A 174 27.37 2.47 17.13
N GLN A 175 28.15 3.52 16.85
CA GLN A 175 29.01 4.17 17.84
C GLN A 175 28.21 4.73 19.02
N GLU A 176 26.99 5.25 18.81
CA GLU A 176 26.10 5.72 19.88
C GLU A 176 25.70 4.63 20.87
N VAL A 177 25.64 3.37 20.42
CA VAL A 177 25.14 2.25 21.21
C VAL A 177 26.27 1.35 21.71
N VAL A 178 27.28 1.14 20.88
CA VAL A 178 28.44 0.26 21.10
C VAL A 178 29.70 1.11 21.13
N GLU A 179 30.49 1.01 22.19
CA GLU A 179 31.85 1.52 22.21
C GLU A 179 32.71 0.67 21.29
N LEU A 180 33.03 1.22 20.13
CA LEU A 180 34.02 0.64 19.22
C LEU A 180 35.42 1.00 19.73
N GLU A 181 36.37 0.09 19.51
CA GLU A 181 37.78 0.42 19.68
C GLU A 181 38.11 1.65 18.82
N PRO A 182 38.80 2.68 19.37
CA PRO A 182 39.00 3.96 18.68
C PRO A 182 39.71 3.75 17.34
N GLU A 183 40.69 2.85 17.28
CA GLU A 183 41.40 2.51 16.05
C GLU A 183 40.46 1.97 14.96
N ARG A 184 39.44 1.18 15.34
CA ARG A 184 38.48 0.59 14.40
C ARG A 184 37.41 1.58 13.96
N ALA A 185 36.97 2.45 14.88
CA ALA A 185 36.08 3.56 14.57
C ALA A 185 36.72 4.48 13.52
N ASP A 186 37.96 4.91 13.78
CA ASP A 186 38.74 5.78 12.89
C ASP A 186 39.01 5.10 11.53
N GLU A 187 39.26 3.78 11.51
CA GLU A 187 39.45 3.03 10.27
C GLU A 187 38.18 3.01 9.40
N LEU A 188 37.00 2.80 10.01
CA LEU A 188 35.73 2.77 9.30
C LEU A 188 35.34 4.16 8.78
N GLU A 189 35.55 5.21 9.58
CA GLU A 189 35.32 6.60 9.20
C GLU A 189 36.25 7.00 8.04
N ALA A 190 37.56 6.76 8.17
CA ALA A 190 38.53 7.03 7.12
C ALA A 190 38.26 6.22 5.83
N ARG A 191 37.65 5.03 5.94
CA ARG A 191 37.22 4.24 4.79
C ARG A 191 36.01 4.87 4.09
N LEU A 192 35.02 5.34 4.84
CA LEU A 192 33.86 6.05 4.26
C LEU A 192 34.28 7.37 3.61
N GLU A 193 35.14 8.16 4.26
CA GLU A 193 35.71 9.40 3.69
C GLU A 193 36.48 9.13 2.39
N ARG A 194 37.25 8.03 2.34
CA ARG A 194 37.95 7.63 1.11
C ARG A 194 36.98 7.26 0.00
N LEU A 195 35.92 6.52 0.30
CA LEU A 195 34.91 6.15 -0.68
C LEU A 195 34.14 7.37 -1.20
N ASP A 196 33.89 8.36 -0.34
CA ASP A 196 33.33 9.65 -0.74
C ASP A 196 34.25 10.41 -1.69
N ALA A 197 35.53 10.56 -1.33
CA ALA A 197 36.52 11.23 -2.17
C ALA A 197 36.77 10.52 -3.52
N GLU A 198 36.63 9.20 -3.58
CA GLU A 198 36.79 8.39 -4.79
C GLU A 198 35.51 8.30 -5.64
N SER A 199 34.34 8.63 -5.08
CA SER A 199 33.01 8.39 -5.67
C SER A 199 32.83 9.00 -7.06
N ASP A 200 33.43 10.17 -7.31
CA ASP A 200 33.37 10.88 -8.60
C ASP A 200 34.22 10.25 -9.70
N SER A 201 35.22 9.45 -9.34
CA SER A 201 36.25 8.95 -10.25
C SER A 201 36.22 7.44 -10.43
N ALA A 202 35.72 6.69 -9.44
CA ALA A 202 35.61 5.25 -9.47
C ALA A 202 34.41 4.76 -10.32
N PRO A 203 34.49 3.56 -10.93
CA PRO A 203 33.33 2.95 -11.56
C PRO A 203 32.19 2.76 -10.56
N LEU A 204 30.97 3.14 -10.93
CA LEU A 204 29.77 3.09 -10.08
C LEU A 204 29.62 1.74 -9.35
N ASP A 205 29.74 0.64 -10.09
CA ASP A 205 29.57 -0.72 -9.53
C ASP A 205 30.59 -1.02 -8.43
N ALA A 206 31.83 -0.54 -8.58
CA ALA A 206 32.90 -0.75 -7.60
C ALA A 206 32.65 0.09 -6.33
N SER A 207 32.19 1.34 -6.48
CA SER A 207 31.81 2.20 -5.34
C SER A 207 30.66 1.59 -4.56
N LEU A 208 29.60 1.13 -5.25
CA LEU A 208 28.45 0.49 -4.61
C LEU A 208 28.84 -0.80 -3.89
N GLU A 209 29.65 -1.66 -4.51
CA GLU A 209 30.13 -2.88 -3.86
C GLU A 209 30.99 -2.58 -2.61
N ALA A 210 31.82 -1.54 -2.66
CA ALA A 210 32.65 -1.15 -1.52
C ALA A 210 31.83 -0.58 -0.36
N ILE A 211 30.75 0.16 -0.65
CA ILE A 211 29.79 0.64 0.34
C ILE A 211 29.03 -0.54 0.95
N ASP A 212 28.49 -1.43 0.12
CA ASP A 212 27.75 -2.61 0.59
C ASP A 212 28.62 -3.47 1.53
N ARG A 213 29.90 -3.70 1.21
CA ARG A 213 30.84 -4.40 2.12
C ARG A 213 31.04 -3.68 3.46
N THR A 214 30.97 -2.36 3.46
CA THR A 214 31.09 -1.56 4.70
C THR A 214 29.80 -1.67 5.52
N GLN A 215 28.64 -1.60 4.88
CA GLN A 215 27.33 -1.80 5.53
C GLN A 215 27.17 -3.21 6.09
N ASP A 216 27.63 -4.24 5.36
CA ASP A 216 27.65 -5.63 5.83
C ASP A 216 28.51 -5.78 7.09
N GLU A 217 29.65 -5.08 7.13
CA GLU A 217 30.52 -5.08 8.30
C GLU A 217 29.86 -4.41 9.51
N LEU A 218 29.22 -3.25 9.33
CA LEU A 218 28.47 -2.56 10.38
C LEU A 218 27.30 -3.42 10.90
N SER A 219 26.57 -4.06 9.99
CA SER A 219 25.47 -4.97 10.32
C SER A 219 25.95 -6.19 11.11
N ARG A 220 27.08 -6.79 10.71
CA ARG A 220 27.69 -7.90 11.46
C ARG A 220 28.08 -7.49 12.88
N ARG A 221 28.63 -6.29 13.06
CA ARG A 221 28.97 -5.76 14.40
C ARG A 221 27.72 -5.51 15.25
N ALA A 222 26.64 -5.01 14.65
CA ALA A 222 25.36 -4.87 15.34
C ALA A 222 24.79 -6.23 15.77
N ASP A 223 24.93 -7.26 14.93
CA ASP A 223 24.54 -8.63 15.25
C ASP A 223 25.39 -9.27 16.35
N GLU A 224 26.71 -9.04 16.35
CA GLU A 224 27.61 -9.44 17.43
C GLU A 224 27.23 -8.78 18.76
N ALA A 225 26.91 -7.49 18.73
CA ALA A 225 26.44 -6.75 19.90
C ALA A 225 25.08 -7.27 20.40
N LEU A 226 24.15 -7.59 19.49
CA LEU A 226 22.87 -8.20 19.85
C LEU A 226 23.07 -9.58 20.50
N ALA A 227 23.90 -10.43 19.92
CA ALA A 227 24.18 -11.77 20.47
C ALA A 227 24.85 -11.70 21.85
N ALA A 228 25.70 -10.69 22.09
CA ALA A 228 26.25 -10.44 23.41
C ALA A 228 25.21 -9.89 24.39
N ALA A 229 24.31 -9.02 23.93
CA ALA A 229 23.19 -8.54 24.74
C ALA A 229 22.23 -9.66 25.12
N GLU A 230 21.97 -10.62 24.23
CA GLU A 230 21.16 -11.84 24.52
C GLU A 230 21.81 -12.67 25.63
N ARG A 231 23.12 -12.95 25.54
CA ARG A 231 23.86 -13.68 26.58
C ARG A 231 23.92 -12.92 27.91
N ALA A 232 24.13 -11.62 27.85
CA ALA A 232 24.11 -10.77 29.04
C ALA A 232 22.73 -10.80 29.70
N ARG A 233 21.64 -10.71 28.93
CA ARG A 233 20.26 -10.81 29.44
C ARG A 233 20.01 -12.15 30.13
N GLU A 234 20.43 -13.25 29.52
CA GLU A 234 20.33 -14.58 30.15
C GLU A 234 21.07 -14.64 31.50
N GLY A 235 22.27 -14.01 31.59
CA GLY A 235 23.01 -13.89 32.84
C GLY A 235 22.33 -12.99 33.88
N LEU A 236 21.69 -11.91 33.44
CA LEU A 236 20.91 -11.00 34.29
C LEU A 236 19.65 -11.68 34.85
N ASP A 237 18.95 -12.46 34.05
CA ASP A 237 17.78 -13.24 34.47
C ASP A 237 18.19 -14.38 35.42
N ALA A 238 19.36 -15.00 35.19
CA ALA A 238 19.95 -15.97 36.11
C ALA A 238 20.35 -15.32 37.46
N ALA A 239 20.84 -14.07 37.43
CA ALA A 239 21.16 -13.33 38.64
C ALA A 239 19.91 -13.00 39.48
N ASP A 240 18.81 -12.64 38.83
CA ASP A 240 17.53 -12.34 39.50
C ASP A 240 16.90 -13.59 40.13
N SER A 241 17.03 -14.75 39.47
CA SER A 241 16.46 -16.03 39.93
C SER A 241 17.36 -16.84 40.87
N ALA A 242 18.56 -16.36 41.19
CA ALA A 242 19.53 -17.10 42.00
C ALA A 242 19.07 -17.28 43.47
N GLU A 243 19.29 -18.48 44.02
CA GLU A 243 18.88 -18.82 45.40
C GLU A 243 19.69 -18.10 46.49
N ASN A 244 20.87 -17.58 46.14
CA ASN A 244 21.76 -16.91 47.08
C ASN A 244 22.57 -15.79 46.39
N ALA A 245 23.09 -14.87 47.20
CA ALA A 245 23.78 -13.67 46.72
C ALA A 245 25.10 -13.96 45.98
N GLU A 246 25.77 -15.09 46.26
CA GLU A 246 27.02 -15.46 45.60
C GLU A 246 26.75 -15.91 44.15
N ALA A 247 25.78 -16.80 43.96
CA ALA A 247 25.34 -17.21 42.62
C ALA A 247 24.76 -16.02 41.81
N ALA A 248 24.04 -15.11 42.47
CA ALA A 248 23.54 -13.90 41.84
C ALA A 248 24.67 -12.97 41.37
N ALA A 249 25.70 -12.77 42.21
CA ALA A 249 26.86 -11.97 41.89
C ALA A 249 27.68 -12.57 40.74
N ASP A 250 27.90 -13.89 40.74
CA ASP A 250 28.63 -14.59 39.68
C ASP A 250 27.93 -14.48 38.32
N ALA A 251 26.60 -14.63 38.30
CA ALA A 251 25.80 -14.50 37.08
C ALA A 251 25.79 -13.05 36.54
N LEU A 252 25.67 -12.06 37.43
CA LEU A 252 25.75 -10.65 37.07
C LEU A 252 27.13 -10.28 36.52
N ASP A 253 28.20 -10.75 37.16
CA ASP A 253 29.58 -10.52 36.73
C ASP A 253 29.84 -11.16 35.35
N GLY A 254 29.29 -12.35 35.10
CA GLY A 254 29.26 -12.96 33.76
C GLY A 254 28.57 -12.07 32.71
N ALA A 255 27.39 -11.55 33.02
CA ALA A 255 26.66 -10.65 32.13
C ALA A 255 27.44 -9.35 31.86
N LEU A 256 28.04 -8.74 32.88
CA LEU A 256 28.84 -7.52 32.76
C LEU A 256 30.08 -7.73 31.90
N ARG A 257 30.74 -8.90 31.98
CA ARG A 257 31.84 -9.26 31.09
C ARG A 257 31.40 -9.35 29.64
N ASP A 258 30.25 -9.99 29.36
CA ASP A 258 29.71 -10.07 27.99
C ASP A 258 29.36 -8.68 27.44
N LEU A 259 28.77 -7.80 28.24
CA LEU A 259 28.51 -6.41 27.86
C LEU A 259 29.78 -5.61 27.61
N LYS A 260 30.81 -5.80 28.44
CA LYS A 260 32.12 -5.14 28.29
C LYS A 260 32.81 -5.60 27.01
N GLN A 261 32.85 -6.90 26.75
CA GLN A 261 33.45 -7.47 25.55
C GLN A 261 32.78 -6.96 24.27
N ALA A 262 31.47 -6.73 24.31
CA ALA A 262 30.71 -6.19 23.18
C ALA A 262 30.71 -4.66 23.09
N GLY A 263 31.44 -3.94 23.95
CA GLY A 263 31.44 -2.48 23.98
C GLY A 263 30.11 -1.85 24.44
N LEU A 264 29.18 -2.65 24.95
CA LEU A 264 27.88 -2.17 25.43
C LEU A 264 27.97 -1.54 26.82
N ALA A 265 29.08 -1.69 27.53
CA ALA A 265 29.14 -1.24 28.92
C ALA A 265 29.48 0.26 29.09
N ALA A 266 30.27 0.87 28.21
CA ALA A 266 30.78 2.23 28.45
C ALA A 266 29.74 3.35 28.34
N LYS A 267 28.63 3.11 27.65
CA LYS A 267 27.54 4.09 27.50
C LYS A 267 26.36 3.85 28.45
N LEU A 268 26.59 3.12 29.54
CA LEU A 268 25.53 2.86 30.53
C LEU A 268 25.16 4.16 31.26
N PRO A 269 23.90 4.32 31.71
CA PRO A 269 23.51 5.46 32.53
C PRO A 269 24.45 5.64 33.72
N LYS A 270 24.84 6.88 34.03
CA LYS A 270 25.76 7.18 35.15
C LYS A 270 25.28 6.60 36.47
N SER A 271 23.97 6.57 36.72
CA SER A 271 23.38 5.96 37.92
C SER A 271 23.70 4.47 38.07
N LEU A 272 23.91 3.74 36.98
CA LEU A 272 24.36 2.34 37.01
C LEU A 272 25.86 2.25 37.17
N LEU A 273 26.62 3.11 36.48
CA LEU A 273 28.07 3.17 36.60
C LEU A 273 28.53 3.57 38.00
N ASP A 274 27.79 4.41 38.72
CA ASP A 274 28.08 4.82 40.10
C ASP A 274 27.83 3.69 41.11
N ARG A 275 27.00 2.70 40.75
CA ARG A 275 26.74 1.49 41.55
C ARG A 275 27.74 0.37 41.27
N LEU A 276 28.34 0.38 40.09
CA LEU A 276 29.43 -0.51 39.68
C LEU A 276 30.77 0.12 40.05
N GLU A 277 31.83 -0.67 40.15
CA GLU A 277 33.14 -0.08 40.38
C GLU A 277 33.57 0.77 39.15
N PRO A 278 34.01 2.03 39.35
CA PRO A 278 34.37 2.92 38.25
C PRO A 278 35.46 2.34 37.35
N GLY A 279 35.09 2.01 36.11
CA GLY A 279 36.04 1.59 35.06
C GLY A 279 36.32 0.09 34.98
N SER A 280 35.98 -0.72 35.99
CA SER A 280 36.13 -2.19 35.93
C SER A 280 34.86 -2.87 35.44
N LEU A 281 33.67 -2.30 35.72
CA LEU A 281 32.36 -2.96 35.59
C LEU A 281 32.29 -4.24 36.43
N GLU A 282 33.03 -4.26 37.53
CA GLU A 282 33.00 -5.33 38.51
C GLU A 282 32.24 -4.83 39.75
N LEU A 283 31.73 -5.78 40.54
CA LEU A 283 31.18 -5.46 41.85
C LEU A 283 32.34 -5.05 42.76
N PRO A 284 32.24 -3.93 43.51
CA PRO A 284 33.34 -3.48 44.35
C PRO A 284 33.71 -4.54 45.40
N ASP A 285 35.00 -4.82 45.53
CA ASP A 285 35.53 -5.83 46.46
C ASP A 285 35.00 -5.63 47.89
N GLY A 286 34.31 -6.66 48.41
CA GLY A 286 33.77 -6.67 49.78
C GLY A 286 32.39 -6.04 49.95
N VAL A 287 31.77 -5.48 48.91
CA VAL A 287 30.38 -5.02 48.95
C VAL A 287 29.44 -6.20 48.77
N LYS A 288 28.86 -6.68 49.87
CA LYS A 288 27.78 -7.68 49.83
C LYS A 288 26.47 -6.97 49.51
N LEU A 289 26.15 -6.83 48.23
CA LEU A 289 24.82 -6.43 47.80
C LEU A 289 23.81 -7.49 48.24
N SER A 290 22.65 -7.03 48.71
CA SER A 290 21.52 -7.91 48.96
C SER A 290 20.96 -8.43 47.62
N THR A 291 20.26 -9.57 47.66
CA THR A 291 19.58 -10.12 46.47
C THR A 291 18.61 -9.12 45.83
N ALA A 292 17.95 -8.28 46.65
CA ALA A 292 17.07 -7.23 46.17
C ALA A 292 17.80 -6.10 45.43
N GLU A 293 19.01 -5.72 45.86
CA GLU A 293 19.83 -4.72 45.16
C GLU A 293 20.38 -5.26 43.85
N LEU A 294 20.73 -6.55 43.80
CA LEU A 294 21.16 -7.23 42.58
C LEU A 294 20.01 -7.33 41.56
N ALA A 295 18.80 -7.67 42.00
CA ALA A 295 17.59 -7.66 41.17
C ALA A 295 17.31 -6.27 40.58
N GLU A 296 17.34 -5.21 41.42
CA GLU A 296 17.12 -3.83 40.95
C GLU A 296 18.18 -3.40 39.92
N LEU A 297 19.44 -3.81 40.12
CA LEU A 297 20.52 -3.54 39.18
C LEU A 297 20.34 -4.32 37.86
N SER A 298 19.90 -5.57 37.94
CA SER A 298 19.59 -6.43 36.80
C SER A 298 18.47 -5.82 35.92
N ASP A 299 17.37 -5.43 36.54
CA ASP A 299 16.24 -4.75 35.87
C ASP A 299 16.69 -3.48 35.15
N ALA A 300 17.51 -2.66 35.81
CA ALA A 300 17.97 -1.41 35.24
C ALA A 300 18.96 -1.61 34.08
N LEU A 301 19.78 -2.66 34.14
CA LEU A 301 20.65 -3.08 33.03
C LEU A 301 19.82 -3.60 31.85
N ASN A 302 18.82 -4.46 32.09
CA ASN A 302 17.90 -4.95 31.07
C ASN A 302 17.19 -3.79 30.34
N ALA A 303 16.63 -2.84 31.09
CA ALA A 303 16.00 -1.65 30.51
C ALA A 303 16.98 -0.80 29.67
N ALA A 304 18.23 -0.67 30.11
CA ALA A 304 19.27 0.03 29.36
C ALA A 304 19.66 -0.71 28.06
N LEU A 305 19.68 -2.04 28.07
CA LEU A 305 19.94 -2.88 26.89
C LEU A 305 18.79 -2.79 25.88
N ASP A 306 17.54 -2.90 26.34
CA ASP A 306 16.37 -2.76 25.48
C ASP A 306 16.35 -1.40 24.78
N ALA A 307 16.61 -0.32 25.50
CA ALA A 307 16.67 1.03 24.95
C ALA A 307 17.76 1.20 23.88
N ARG A 308 18.85 0.43 23.98
CA ARG A 308 19.96 0.43 23.03
C ARG A 308 19.69 -0.41 21.80
N MET A 309 19.18 -1.63 21.97
CA MET A 309 18.77 -2.49 20.85
C MET A 309 17.66 -1.81 20.04
N GLU A 310 16.78 -1.05 20.69
CA GLU A 310 15.78 -0.25 19.98
C GLU A 310 16.40 0.88 19.15
N ARG A 311 17.48 1.53 19.59
CA ARG A 311 18.18 2.54 18.79
C ARG A 311 18.81 1.92 17.54
N LEU A 312 19.49 0.79 17.68
CA LEU A 312 20.06 0.06 16.53
C LEU A 312 18.97 -0.42 15.55
N ALA A 313 17.79 -0.80 16.07
CA ALA A 313 16.67 -1.16 15.21
C ALA A 313 16.07 0.06 14.48
N ARG A 314 16.07 1.24 15.11
CA ARG A 314 15.60 2.48 14.49
C ARG A 314 16.51 2.99 13.38
N SER A 315 17.83 2.77 13.49
CA SER A 315 18.76 3.10 12.40
C SER A 315 18.69 2.09 11.24
N GLY A 316 18.07 0.93 11.44
CA GLY A 316 17.94 -0.11 10.43
C GLY A 316 19.04 -1.18 10.49
N LEU A 317 20.02 -1.04 11.38
CA LEU A 317 21.08 -2.03 11.62
C LEU A 317 20.54 -3.35 12.20
N LEU A 318 19.45 -3.29 12.97
CA LEU A 318 18.76 -4.48 13.46
C LEU A 318 17.37 -4.60 12.85
N SER A 319 17.08 -5.76 12.27
CA SER A 319 15.74 -6.06 11.78
C SER A 319 14.71 -6.12 12.93
N LYS A 320 13.48 -5.68 12.66
CA LYS A 320 12.38 -5.73 13.64
C LYS A 320 12.17 -7.12 14.24
N ALA A 321 12.32 -8.17 13.43
CA ALA A 321 12.18 -9.56 13.88
C ALA A 321 13.25 -9.96 14.92
N LYS A 322 14.50 -9.51 14.74
CA LYS A 322 15.57 -9.74 15.72
C LYS A 322 15.29 -9.00 17.03
N LEU A 323 14.79 -7.77 16.97
CA LEU A 323 14.41 -7.02 18.17
C LEU A 323 13.21 -7.66 18.90
N GLU A 324 12.21 -8.14 18.17
CA GLU A 324 11.07 -8.85 18.76
C GLU A 324 11.53 -10.13 19.46
N ARG A 325 12.42 -10.92 18.83
CA ARG A 325 13.03 -12.09 19.46
C ARG A 325 13.81 -11.74 20.73
N PHE A 326 14.59 -10.67 20.71
CA PHE A 326 15.34 -10.19 21.87
C PHE A 326 14.42 -9.84 23.05
N ARG A 327 13.26 -9.23 22.77
CA ARG A 327 12.24 -8.89 23.78
C ARG A 327 11.43 -10.10 24.26
N GLU A 328 11.24 -11.11 23.41
CA GLU A 328 10.51 -12.32 23.80
C GLU A 328 11.24 -13.14 24.87
N LEU A 329 12.57 -13.02 24.98
CA LEU A 329 13.35 -13.62 26.07
C LEU A 329 12.83 -13.17 27.45
N GLU A 330 12.34 -11.93 27.57
CA GLU A 330 11.73 -11.39 28.80
C GLU A 330 10.47 -12.15 29.25
N ARG A 331 9.74 -12.73 28.29
CA ARG A 331 8.38 -13.24 28.54
C ARG A 331 8.35 -14.71 28.95
N PHE A 332 9.50 -15.39 28.95
CA PHE A 332 9.62 -16.81 29.31
C PHE A 332 10.16 -17.06 30.72
N SER A 333 10.41 -16.03 31.54
CA SER A 333 10.54 -16.24 32.99
C SER A 333 9.19 -16.74 33.52
N GLU A 334 9.15 -18.05 33.75
CA GLU A 334 7.95 -18.82 34.06
C GLU A 334 7.14 -18.12 35.14
N HIS A 335 5.86 -17.90 34.82
CA HIS A 335 4.85 -17.85 35.87
C HIS A 335 4.92 -19.18 36.63
N VAL A 336 5.67 -19.23 37.72
CA VAL A 336 5.68 -20.36 38.64
C VAL A 336 4.26 -20.47 39.16
N CYS A 337 3.50 -21.43 38.63
CA CYS A 337 2.18 -21.78 39.12
C CYS A 337 2.34 -22.40 40.51
N ASP A 338 2.52 -21.55 41.52
CA ASP A 338 2.38 -21.95 42.91
C ASP A 338 0.89 -22.22 43.23
N SER A 339 0.62 -22.80 44.40
CA SER A 339 -0.73 -23.12 44.85
C SER A 339 -1.65 -21.89 45.03
N THR A 340 -1.15 -20.67 44.82
CA THR A 340 -1.92 -19.42 44.91
C THR A 340 -2.32 -18.86 43.54
N CYS A 341 -1.86 -19.45 42.43
CA CYS A 341 -2.25 -19.04 41.09
C CYS A 341 -3.75 -19.29 40.81
N LYS A 342 -4.55 -18.22 40.88
CA LYS A 342 -6.01 -18.21 40.63
C LYS A 342 -6.43 -18.57 39.19
N ARG A 343 -5.50 -18.80 38.25
CA ARG A 343 -5.84 -19.15 36.85
C ARG A 343 -6.00 -20.65 36.60
N GLY A 344 -5.75 -21.51 37.59
CA GLY A 344 -6.08 -22.94 37.52
C GLY A 344 -7.47 -23.25 38.07
N GLY A 345 -8.52 -22.72 37.45
CA GLY A 345 -9.91 -22.97 37.85
C GLY A 345 -10.84 -22.98 36.64
N THR A 346 -11.15 -24.21 36.19
CA THR A 346 -12.08 -24.65 35.13
C THR A 346 -11.71 -24.37 33.68
#